data_AF-A0A936MHJ1-F1
#
_entry.id   AF-A0A936MHJ1-F1
#
_cell.length_a   1.000
_cell.length_b   1.000
_cell.length_c   1.000
_cell.angle_alpha   90.00
_cell.angle_beta   90.00
_cell.angle_gamma   90.00
#
_symmetry.space_group_name_H-M   'P 1'
#
loop_
_entity.id
_entity.type
_entity.pdbx_description
1 polymer ?
#
loop_
_entity_poly.entity_id
_entity_poly.type
_entity_poly.pdbx_seq_one_letter_code
_entity_poly.pdbx_strand_id
1 'polypeptide(L)'
;MAERCATHPDNEATHECTVCHSIQCTACLRALATPGRSDPTLVCTRCGALAVRLPEPLPTEKEDLRQALLRPFDLEGILLIIAMTIPAWLANVPFPGFAWFFAAIYIGCLSAIYFQTIEHVGLGRSGLPFSSGITTRSELLAALFRGFACIALGLGPAWVTFSFFPAAWPLGIALLLVGLAIMPVIILSIVTSGHGANALNPLVWWKVYSRAPRRYPHLVGLFIASSVAGGILIALTAFILGWIPLIGSLLTGGAMTTVAIVQASLFGHWLRRYGWPFDVD
;
A
#
# COMPACT_ATOMS: atom_id res chain seq x y z
N MET A 1 23.10 -10.72 -0.17
CA MET A 1 23.60 -11.73 0.79
C MET A 1 23.83 -10.99 2.09
N ALA A 2 23.33 -11.49 3.22
CA ALA A 2 23.66 -10.89 4.51
C ALA A 2 25.17 -11.00 4.72
N GLU A 3 25.83 -9.86 4.98
CA GLU A 3 27.26 -9.86 5.24
C GLU A 3 27.53 -10.53 6.58
N ARG A 4 28.57 -11.37 6.66
CA ARG A 4 28.95 -12.06 7.89
C ARG A 4 29.76 -11.12 8.78
N CYS A 5 29.58 -11.25 10.10
CA CYS A 5 30.35 -10.45 11.04
C CYS A 5 31.84 -10.77 10.90
N ALA A 6 32.69 -9.74 10.83
CA ALA A 6 34.13 -9.89 10.66
C ALA A 6 34.80 -10.68 11.81
N THR A 7 34.20 -10.68 12.99
CA THR A 7 34.72 -11.35 14.20
C THR A 7 34.00 -12.66 14.50
N HIS A 8 32.72 -12.79 14.11
CA HIS A 8 31.90 -13.98 14.31
C HIS A 8 31.32 -14.43 12.97
N PRO A 9 32.05 -15.25 12.16
CA PRO A 9 31.61 -15.64 10.82
C PRO A 9 30.25 -16.34 10.78
N ASP A 10 29.90 -17.02 11.87
CA ASP A 10 28.62 -17.73 12.01
C ASP A 10 27.43 -16.79 12.23
N ASN A 11 27.68 -15.55 12.66
CA ASN A 11 26.66 -14.55 12.93
C ASN A 11 26.50 -13.58 11.75
N GLU A 12 25.25 -13.17 11.49
CA GLU A 12 24.97 -12.08 10.55
C GLU A 12 25.44 -10.74 11.13
N ALA A 13 26.08 -9.94 10.28
CA ALA A 13 26.46 -8.60 10.66
C ALA A 13 25.23 -7.69 10.62
N THR A 14 25.07 -6.89 11.66
CA THR A 14 23.90 -6.02 11.83
C THR A 14 24.28 -4.54 11.77
N HIS A 15 25.56 -4.20 11.85
CA HIS A 15 26.05 -2.83 11.85
C HIS A 15 27.35 -2.68 11.07
N GLU A 16 27.59 -1.48 10.56
CA GLU A 16 28.82 -1.04 9.93
C GLU A 16 29.42 0.10 10.73
N CYS A 17 30.73 0.06 10.97
CA CYS A 17 31.43 1.18 11.59
C CYS A 17 31.55 2.37 10.63
N THR A 18 31.21 3.57 11.08
CA THR A 18 31.25 4.79 10.25
C THR A 18 32.65 5.26 9.85
N VAL A 19 33.71 4.71 10.45
CA VAL A 19 35.11 5.12 10.19
C VAL A 19 35.93 4.01 9.55
N CYS A 20 35.97 2.82 10.17
CA CYS A 20 36.78 1.72 9.65
C CYS A 20 36.01 0.78 8.72
N HIS A 21 34.71 1.04 8.49
CA HIS A 21 33.83 0.23 7.64
C HIS A 21 33.78 -1.26 8.02
N SER A 22 34.22 -1.62 9.23
CA SER A 22 34.16 -3.01 9.68
C SER A 22 32.71 -3.38 9.97
N ILE A 23 32.28 -4.49 9.40
CA ILE A 23 30.91 -4.99 9.51
C ILE A 23 30.85 -5.98 10.69
N GLN A 24 29.98 -5.72 11.66
CA GLN A 24 29.96 -6.42 12.94
C GLN A 24 28.54 -6.81 13.36
N CYS A 25 28.39 -7.92 14.08
CA CYS A 25 27.14 -8.26 14.75
C CYS A 25 26.98 -7.45 16.05
N THR A 26 25.75 -7.33 16.55
CA THR A 26 25.44 -6.51 17.74
C THR A 26 26.28 -6.92 18.97
N ALA A 27 26.60 -8.21 19.11
CA ALA A 27 27.42 -8.74 20.20
C ALA A 27 28.90 -8.30 20.16
N CYS A 28 29.41 -7.90 18.99
CA CYS A 28 30.78 -7.40 18.84
C CYS A 28 30.94 -5.91 19.16
N LEU A 29 29.82 -5.19 19.31
CA LEU A 29 29.79 -3.76 19.55
C LEU A 29 29.72 -3.48 21.04
N ARG A 30 30.30 -2.36 21.45
CA ARG A 30 30.19 -1.89 22.83
C ARG A 30 29.00 -0.93 22.91
N ALA A 31 28.07 -1.22 23.81
CA ALA A 31 26.98 -0.32 24.16
C ALA A 31 27.49 0.81 25.06
N LEU A 32 27.32 2.05 24.62
CA LEU A 32 27.50 3.24 25.44
C LEU A 32 26.13 3.71 25.92
N ALA A 33 25.92 3.61 27.23
CA ALA A 33 24.76 4.20 27.88
C ALA A 33 24.79 5.72 27.64
N THR A 34 23.74 6.22 26.98
CA THR A 34 23.61 7.64 26.68
C THR A 34 22.54 8.20 27.60
N PRO A 35 22.85 9.18 28.48
CA PRO A 35 21.86 9.74 29.40
C PRO A 35 20.67 10.28 28.61
N GLY A 36 19.45 9.84 28.95
CA GLY A 36 18.21 10.32 28.32
C GLY A 36 17.80 9.62 27.01
N ARG A 37 18.52 8.60 26.54
CA ARG A 37 18.06 7.72 25.45
C ARG A 37 17.73 6.32 25.97
N SER A 38 16.63 5.76 25.49
CA SER A 38 16.25 4.36 25.74
C SER A 38 17.17 3.37 25.03
N ASP A 39 17.66 3.74 23.85
CA ASP A 39 18.52 2.88 23.04
C ASP A 39 20.00 3.24 23.23
N PRO A 40 20.86 2.26 23.61
CA PRO A 40 22.27 2.50 23.79
C PRO A 40 22.94 2.80 22.45
N THR A 41 23.83 3.78 22.45
CA THR A 41 24.63 4.08 21.26
C THR A 41 25.69 2.98 21.10
N LEU A 42 25.72 2.32 19.94
CA LEU A 42 26.67 1.24 19.69
C LEU A 42 27.95 1.79 19.05
N VAL A 43 29.10 1.42 19.61
CA VAL A 43 30.41 1.79 19.07
C VAL A 43 31.24 0.58 18.69
N CYS A 44 32.04 0.75 17.65
CA CYS A 44 32.96 -0.23 17.14
C CYS A 44 34.08 -0.48 18.16
N THR A 45 34.29 -1.74 18.52
CA THR A 45 35.35 -2.15 19.46
C THR A 45 36.76 -2.02 18.88
N ARG A 46 36.92 -1.89 17.55
CA ARG A 46 38.23 -1.73 16.89
C ARG A 46 38.76 -0.30 16.89
N CYS A 47 37.90 0.68 16.58
CA CYS A 47 38.33 2.08 16.41
C CYS A 47 37.61 3.07 17.33
N GLY A 48 36.63 2.62 18.12
CA GLY A 48 35.86 3.47 19.02
C GLY A 48 34.80 4.35 18.35
N ALA A 49 34.71 4.36 17.02
CA ALA A 49 33.71 5.16 16.30
C ALA A 49 32.30 4.57 16.37
N LEU A 50 31.31 5.37 16.00
CA LEU A 50 29.91 4.95 15.93
C LEU A 50 29.71 3.79 14.96
N ALA A 51 28.84 2.87 15.33
CA ALA A 51 28.37 1.81 14.45
C ALA A 51 26.92 2.11 14.05
N VAL A 52 26.68 2.23 12.75
CA VAL A 52 25.35 2.43 12.19
C VAL A 52 24.77 1.08 11.81
N ARG A 53 23.46 0.89 12.06
CA ARG A 53 22.79 -0.35 11.69
C ARG A 53 22.83 -0.51 10.18
N LEU A 54 23.23 -1.68 9.71
CA LEU A 54 23.14 -2.02 8.30
C LEU A 54 21.66 -2.00 7.89
N PRO A 55 21.35 -1.61 6.64
CA PRO A 55 20.02 -1.79 6.11
C PRO A 55 19.63 -3.27 6.21
N GLU A 56 18.48 -3.58 6.80
CA GLU A 56 17.98 -4.95 6.81
C GLU A 56 17.85 -5.45 5.37
N PRO A 57 18.31 -6.68 5.08
CA PRO A 57 18.20 -7.22 3.73
C PRO A 57 16.74 -7.22 3.32
N LEU A 58 16.45 -6.58 2.18
CA LEU A 58 15.09 -6.57 1.64
C LEU A 58 14.63 -8.02 1.40
N PRO A 59 13.37 -8.37 1.71
CA PRO A 59 12.83 -9.68 1.43
C PRO A 59 12.96 -10.03 -0.07
N THR A 60 12.71 -11.28 -0.45
CA THR A 60 12.60 -11.63 -1.88
C THR A 60 11.25 -11.17 -2.45
N GLU A 61 11.14 -10.94 -3.76
CA GLU A 61 9.87 -10.52 -4.38
C GLU A 61 8.74 -11.52 -4.10
N LYS A 62 9.09 -12.81 -4.00
CA LYS A 62 8.17 -13.89 -3.63
C LYS A 62 7.67 -13.75 -2.19
N GLU A 63 8.54 -13.38 -1.27
CA GLU A 63 8.19 -13.17 0.13
C GLU A 63 7.30 -11.93 0.29
N ASP A 64 7.58 -10.84 -0.45
CA ASP A 64 6.70 -9.67 -0.48
C ASP A 64 5.29 -10.01 -1.00
N LEU A 65 5.20 -10.79 -2.08
CA LEU A 65 3.91 -11.23 -2.60
C LEU A 65 3.14 -12.08 -1.57
N ARG A 66 3.84 -13.00 -0.90
CA ARG A 66 3.25 -13.83 0.15
C ARG A 66 2.77 -12.97 1.32
N GLN A 67 3.58 -12.02 1.78
CA GLN A 67 3.22 -11.10 2.85
C GLN A 67 2.02 -10.23 2.46
N ALA A 68 1.97 -9.71 1.23
CA ALA A 68 0.83 -8.94 0.72
C ALA A 68 -0.48 -9.75 0.73
N LEU A 69 -0.42 -11.04 0.41
CA LEU A 69 -1.58 -11.94 0.40
C LEU A 69 -2.03 -12.36 1.80
N LEU A 70 -1.11 -12.53 2.74
CA LEU A 70 -1.42 -12.98 4.10
C LEU A 70 -1.83 -11.84 5.04
N ARG A 71 -1.35 -10.62 4.79
CA ARG A 71 -1.60 -9.44 5.63
C ARG A 71 -3.09 -9.14 5.95
N PRO A 72 -4.05 -9.31 5.02
CA PRO A 72 -5.47 -9.15 5.36
C PRO A 72 -5.99 -10.16 6.40
N PHE A 73 -5.31 -11.31 6.55
CA PHE A 73 -5.70 -12.40 7.45
C PHE A 73 -4.97 -12.38 8.79
N ASP A 74 -4.08 -11.42 9.02
CA ASP A 74 -3.56 -11.14 10.35
C ASP A 74 -4.69 -10.61 11.25
N LEU A 75 -4.52 -10.70 12.58
CA LEU A 75 -5.54 -10.22 13.53
C LEU A 75 -5.96 -8.78 13.24
N GLU A 76 -4.98 -7.92 12.94
CA GLU A 76 -5.22 -6.52 12.58
C GLU A 76 -6.00 -6.39 11.26
N GLY A 77 -5.69 -7.22 10.26
CA GLY A 77 -6.38 -7.22 8.98
C GLY A 77 -7.83 -7.67 9.09
N ILE A 78 -8.09 -8.72 9.87
CA ILE A 78 -9.44 -9.21 10.11
C ILE A 78 -10.28 -8.14 10.81
N LEU A 79 -9.75 -7.50 11.84
CA LEU A 79 -10.46 -6.43 12.55
C LEU A 79 -10.76 -5.23 11.63
N LEU A 80 -9.80 -4.84 10.79
CA LEU A 80 -9.98 -3.76 9.82
C LEU A 80 -11.03 -4.11 8.76
N ILE A 81 -10.99 -5.33 8.23
CA ILE A 81 -11.99 -5.83 7.27
C ILE A 81 -13.36 -5.79 7.92
N ILE A 82 -13.54 -6.34 9.12
CA ILE A 82 -14.82 -6.33 9.84
C ILE A 82 -15.31 -4.88 10.01
N ALA A 83 -14.46 -3.98 10.49
CA ALA A 83 -14.81 -2.57 10.69
C ALA A 83 -15.26 -1.88 9.39
N MET A 84 -14.56 -2.14 8.28
CA MET A 84 -14.88 -1.60 6.95
C MET A 84 -16.11 -2.23 6.31
N THR A 85 -16.45 -3.44 6.73
CA THR A 85 -17.60 -4.15 6.19
C THR A 85 -18.92 -3.57 6.69
N ILE A 86 -18.94 -2.99 7.90
CA ILE A 86 -20.14 -2.34 8.47
C ILE A 86 -20.65 -1.18 7.60
N PRO A 87 -19.85 -0.15 7.23
CA PRO A 87 -20.34 0.93 6.38
C PRO A 87 -20.71 0.44 4.97
N ALA A 88 -20.00 -0.54 4.41
CA ALA A 88 -20.39 -1.15 3.13
C ALA A 88 -21.77 -1.84 3.22
N TRP A 89 -22.03 -2.55 4.32
CA TRP A 89 -23.32 -3.17 4.58
C TRP A 89 -24.44 -2.13 4.78
N LEU A 90 -24.19 -1.10 5.59
CA LEU A 90 -25.14 0.00 5.82
C LEU A 90 -25.49 0.76 4.54
N ALA A 91 -24.59 0.82 3.56
CA ALA A 91 -24.84 1.41 2.25
C ALA A 91 -25.92 0.65 1.43
N ASN A 92 -26.28 -0.58 1.81
CA ASN A 92 -27.31 -1.38 1.14
C ASN A 92 -28.68 -1.30 1.84
N VAL A 93 -28.80 -0.54 2.94
CA VAL A 93 -30.09 -0.34 3.63
C VAL A 93 -30.97 0.56 2.75
N PRO A 94 -32.22 0.14 2.43
CA PRO A 94 -33.10 0.85 1.50
C PRO A 94 -33.76 2.08 2.16
N PHE A 95 -32.95 3.01 2.67
CA PHE A 95 -33.41 4.26 3.26
C PHE A 95 -32.90 5.45 2.41
N PRO A 96 -33.76 6.43 2.05
CA PRO A 96 -33.37 7.55 1.20
C PRO A 96 -32.16 8.30 1.76
N GLY A 97 -31.12 8.51 0.94
CA GLY A 97 -29.90 9.21 1.31
C GLY A 97 -28.89 8.41 2.15
N PHE A 98 -29.32 7.37 2.89
CA PHE A 98 -28.44 6.53 3.71
C PHE A 98 -27.43 5.76 2.87
N ALA A 99 -27.89 5.17 1.75
CA ALA A 99 -27.03 4.40 0.86
C ALA A 99 -25.84 5.24 0.36
N TRP A 100 -26.13 6.44 -0.15
CA TRP A 100 -25.11 7.38 -0.64
C TRP A 100 -24.16 7.86 0.46
N PHE A 101 -24.70 8.17 1.65
CA PHE A 101 -23.90 8.61 2.79
C PHE A 101 -22.90 7.55 3.23
N PHE A 102 -23.36 6.31 3.45
CA PHE A 102 -22.48 5.21 3.87
C PHE A 102 -21.55 4.72 2.76
N ALA A 103 -21.97 4.79 1.49
CA ALA A 103 -21.07 4.53 0.37
C ALA A 103 -19.93 5.57 0.31
N ALA A 104 -20.22 6.86 0.53
CA ALA A 104 -19.20 7.90 0.59
C ALA A 104 -18.24 7.69 1.78
N ILE A 105 -18.76 7.33 2.96
CA ILE A 105 -17.94 6.96 4.12
C ILE A 105 -17.05 5.76 3.79
N TYR A 106 -17.63 4.69 3.24
CA TYR A 106 -16.90 3.48 2.89
C TYR A 106 -15.76 3.79 1.90
N ILE A 107 -16.06 4.51 0.81
CA ILE A 107 -15.05 4.91 -0.19
C ILE A 107 -13.98 5.81 0.43
N GLY A 108 -14.36 6.78 1.27
CA GLY A 108 -13.42 7.67 1.94
C GLY A 108 -12.47 6.92 2.88
N CYS A 109 -13.02 6.07 3.75
CA CYS A 109 -12.24 5.23 4.66
C CYS A 109 -11.39 4.21 3.91
N LEU A 110 -11.92 3.58 2.86
CA LEU A 110 -11.18 2.62 2.04
C LEU A 110 -10.00 3.29 1.36
N SER A 111 -10.20 4.51 0.83
CA SER A 111 -9.13 5.31 0.22
C SER A 111 -8.06 5.68 1.23
N ALA A 112 -8.46 6.13 2.44
CA ALA A 112 -7.53 6.43 3.53
C ALA A 112 -6.68 5.22 3.91
N ILE A 113 -7.33 4.09 4.18
CA ILE A 113 -6.66 2.82 4.52
C ILE A 113 -5.75 2.37 3.39
N TYR A 114 -6.18 2.49 2.14
CA TYR A 114 -5.39 2.11 0.98
C TYR A 114 -4.07 2.88 0.94
N PHE A 115 -4.11 4.22 1.01
CA PHE A 115 -2.90 5.03 0.98
C PHE A 115 -2.03 4.87 2.23
N GLN A 116 -2.63 4.78 3.42
CA GLN A 116 -1.91 4.51 4.68
C GLN A 116 -1.22 3.14 4.65
N THR A 117 -1.86 2.13 4.06
CA THR A 117 -1.26 0.80 3.92
C THR A 117 -0.06 0.86 2.96
N ILE A 118 -0.17 1.57 1.83
CA ILE A 118 0.98 1.74 0.92
C ILE A 118 2.16 2.38 1.67
N GLU A 119 1.91 3.46 2.41
CA GLU A 119 2.95 4.18 3.16
C GLU A 119 3.56 3.30 4.26
N HIS A 120 2.71 2.68 5.08
CA HIS A 120 3.13 1.81 6.20
C HIS A 120 3.99 0.65 5.71
N VAL A 121 3.59 -0.01 4.63
CA VAL A 121 4.34 -1.11 4.01
C VAL A 121 5.58 -0.60 3.27
N GLY A 122 5.49 0.57 2.63
CA GLY A 122 6.63 1.26 2.01
C GLY A 122 7.75 1.59 2.98
N LEU A 123 7.39 1.95 4.22
CA LEU A 123 8.32 2.14 5.33
C LEU A 123 8.87 0.84 5.94
N GLY A 124 8.41 -0.33 5.45
CA GLY A 124 8.85 -1.63 5.95
C GLY A 124 8.30 -2.00 7.32
N ARG A 125 7.22 -1.36 7.78
CA ARG A 125 6.59 -1.68 9.06
C ARG A 125 5.81 -3.00 8.97
N SER A 126 5.79 -3.74 10.07
CA SER A 126 4.97 -4.97 10.23
C SER A 126 3.50 -4.64 10.46
N GLY A 127 2.59 -5.59 10.18
CA GLY A 127 1.16 -5.43 10.44
C GLY A 127 0.46 -4.43 9.52
N LEU A 128 -0.72 -3.97 9.91
CA LEU A 128 -1.52 -2.96 9.23
C LEU A 128 -1.60 -1.67 10.06
N PRO A 129 -1.86 -0.50 9.43
CA PRO A 129 -2.01 0.74 10.17
C PRO A 129 -3.30 0.70 11.03
N PHE A 130 -3.16 0.42 12.33
CA PHE A 130 -4.30 0.30 13.25
C PHE A 130 -4.79 1.63 13.83
N SER A 131 -4.01 2.70 13.68
CA SER A 131 -4.44 4.06 13.94
C SER A 131 -4.37 4.84 12.63
N SER A 132 -5.53 5.25 12.10
CA SER A 132 -5.51 6.28 11.08
C SER A 132 -5.00 7.55 11.74
N GLY A 133 -3.89 8.11 11.27
CA GLY A 133 -3.46 9.47 11.66
C GLY A 133 -4.47 10.57 11.28
N ILE A 134 -5.56 10.17 10.60
CA ILE A 134 -6.70 11.02 10.26
C ILE A 134 -7.49 11.32 11.54
N THR A 135 -7.29 12.52 12.06
CA THR A 135 -7.99 13.03 13.24
C THR A 135 -8.99 14.13 12.85
N THR A 136 -8.87 14.68 11.64
CA THR A 136 -9.64 15.83 11.18
C THR A 136 -10.53 15.53 9.97
N ARG A 137 -11.62 16.28 9.82
CA ARG A 137 -12.54 16.18 8.66
C ARG A 137 -11.85 16.50 7.34
N SER A 138 -10.90 17.45 7.36
CA SER A 138 -10.12 17.85 6.18
C SER A 138 -9.24 16.71 5.67
N GLU A 139 -8.65 15.92 6.56
CA GLU A 139 -7.84 14.75 6.18
C GLU A 139 -8.69 13.64 5.56
N LEU A 140 -9.90 13.40 6.09
CA LEU A 140 -10.85 12.46 5.51
C LEU A 140 -11.30 12.92 4.11
N LEU A 141 -11.62 14.21 3.94
CA LEU A 141 -11.95 14.79 2.64
C LEU A 141 -10.78 14.70 1.65
N ALA A 142 -9.55 14.96 2.11
CA ALA A 142 -8.36 14.81 1.30
C ALA A 142 -8.15 13.36 0.87
N ALA A 143 -8.34 12.38 1.76
CA ALA A 143 -8.27 10.96 1.44
C ALA A 143 -9.35 10.53 0.44
N LEU A 144 -10.59 10.99 0.63
CA LEU A 144 -11.68 10.78 -0.31
C LEU A 144 -11.35 11.36 -1.69
N PHE A 145 -10.82 12.59 -1.74
CA PHE A 145 -10.41 13.24 -3.00
C PHE A 145 -9.29 12.48 -3.69
N ARG A 146 -8.28 11.99 -2.96
CA ARG A 146 -7.20 11.15 -3.51
C ARG A 146 -7.75 9.87 -4.14
N GLY A 147 -8.65 9.16 -3.45
CA GLY A 147 -9.27 7.95 -3.96
C GLY A 147 -10.17 8.21 -5.17
N PHE A 148 -10.99 9.27 -5.10
CA PHE A 148 -11.83 9.69 -6.21
C PHE A 148 -11.02 10.09 -7.43
N ALA A 149 -9.92 10.83 -7.26
CA ALA A 149 -9.03 11.21 -8.36
C ALA A 149 -8.44 9.97 -9.06
N CYS A 150 -8.00 8.95 -8.31
CA CYS A 150 -7.57 7.67 -8.90
C CYS A 150 -8.68 7.03 -9.73
N ILE A 151 -9.87 6.86 -9.18
CA ILE A 151 -10.99 6.20 -9.86
C ILE A 151 -11.43 7.01 -11.08
N ALA A 152 -11.59 8.33 -10.94
CA ALA A 152 -12.04 9.21 -12.00
C ALA A 152 -11.05 9.24 -13.17
N LEU A 153 -9.74 9.25 -12.91
CA LEU A 153 -8.73 9.29 -13.97
C LEU A 153 -8.43 7.92 -14.56
N GLY A 154 -8.36 6.89 -13.72
CA GLY A 154 -8.03 5.54 -14.17
C GLY A 154 -9.22 4.81 -14.79
N LEU A 155 -10.45 5.01 -14.31
CA LEU A 155 -11.63 4.28 -14.79
C LEU A 155 -12.71 5.18 -15.40
N GLY A 156 -12.71 6.47 -15.09
CA GLY A 156 -13.73 7.41 -15.57
C GLY A 156 -13.90 7.47 -17.08
N PRO A 157 -12.83 7.57 -17.90
CA PRO A 157 -12.98 7.60 -19.37
C PRO A 157 -13.69 6.37 -19.94
N ALA A 158 -13.36 5.19 -19.42
CA ALA A 158 -14.01 3.94 -19.81
C ALA A 158 -15.48 3.92 -19.36
N TRP A 159 -15.75 4.31 -18.11
CA TRP A 159 -17.10 4.39 -17.55
C TRP A 159 -17.99 5.34 -18.37
N VAL A 160 -17.53 6.55 -18.69
CA VAL A 160 -18.25 7.51 -19.54
C VAL A 160 -18.53 6.91 -20.91
N THR A 161 -17.56 6.22 -21.52
CA THR A 161 -17.74 5.60 -22.83
C THR A 161 -18.82 4.51 -22.79
N PHE A 162 -18.79 3.62 -21.80
CA PHE A 162 -19.81 2.58 -21.66
C PHE A 162 -21.21 3.13 -21.35
N SER A 163 -21.31 4.21 -20.56
CA SER A 163 -22.61 4.78 -20.16
C SER A 163 -23.26 5.63 -21.24
N PHE A 164 -22.48 6.45 -21.97
CA PHE A 164 -23.02 7.43 -22.91
C PHE A 164 -22.87 7.01 -24.38
N PHE A 165 -21.93 6.12 -24.69
CA PHE A 165 -21.61 5.70 -26.06
C PHE A 165 -21.51 4.16 -26.17
N PRO A 166 -22.58 3.41 -25.87
CA PRO A 166 -22.53 1.95 -25.79
C PRO A 166 -22.11 1.27 -27.11
N ALA A 167 -22.37 1.90 -28.26
CA ALA A 167 -21.91 1.42 -29.56
C ALA A 167 -20.38 1.46 -29.72
N ALA A 168 -19.68 2.31 -28.96
CA ALA A 168 -18.23 2.46 -28.95
C ALA A 168 -17.55 1.55 -27.92
N TRP A 169 -18.11 0.36 -27.64
CA TRP A 169 -17.55 -0.58 -26.67
C TRP A 169 -16.06 -0.94 -26.90
N PRO A 170 -15.52 -1.04 -28.13
CA PRO A 170 -14.09 -1.31 -28.30
C PRO A 170 -13.22 -0.17 -27.77
N LEU A 171 -13.66 1.09 -27.95
CA LEU A 171 -13.02 2.26 -27.37
C LEU A 171 -13.10 2.23 -25.84
N GLY A 172 -14.25 1.85 -25.28
CA GLY A 172 -14.41 1.68 -23.83
C GLY A 172 -13.42 0.67 -23.25
N ILE A 173 -13.22 -0.48 -23.91
CA ILE A 173 -12.22 -1.47 -23.50
C ILE A 173 -10.79 -0.93 -23.64
N ALA A 174 -10.47 -0.27 -24.74
CA ALA A 174 -9.15 0.33 -24.93
C ALA A 174 -8.83 1.35 -23.83
N LEU A 175 -9.79 2.23 -23.50
CA LEU A 175 -9.66 3.20 -22.42
C LEU A 175 -9.55 2.53 -21.04
N LEU A 176 -10.26 1.42 -20.81
CA LEU A 176 -10.14 0.64 -19.57
C LEU A 176 -8.73 0.07 -19.42
N LEU A 177 -8.17 -0.52 -20.48
CA LEU A 177 -6.81 -1.08 -20.47
C LEU A 177 -5.75 -0.01 -20.24
N VAL A 178 -5.87 1.14 -20.92
CA VAL A 178 -5.00 2.30 -20.70
C VAL A 178 -5.12 2.79 -19.26
N GLY A 179 -6.35 2.91 -18.76
CA GLY A 179 -6.66 3.27 -17.40
C GLY A 179 -6.01 2.38 -16.35
N LEU A 180 -6.14 1.05 -16.51
CA LEU A 180 -5.49 0.06 -15.64
C LEU A 180 -3.96 0.12 -15.72
N ALA A 181 -3.38 0.47 -16.88
CA ALA A 181 -1.94 0.61 -17.04
C ALA A 181 -1.37 1.89 -16.39
N ILE A 182 -2.16 2.97 -16.35
CA ILE A 182 -1.77 4.27 -15.78
C ILE A 182 -2.12 4.35 -14.28
N MET A 183 -3.12 3.61 -13.80
CA MET A 183 -3.53 3.64 -12.39
C MET A 183 -2.37 3.45 -11.38
N PRO A 184 -1.41 2.51 -11.58
CA PRO A 184 -0.27 2.35 -10.69
C PRO A 184 0.57 3.63 -10.54
N VAL A 185 0.82 4.35 -11.63
CA VAL A 185 1.62 5.58 -11.58
C VAL A 185 0.84 6.73 -10.93
N ILE A 186 -0.48 6.81 -11.13
CA ILE A 186 -1.34 7.79 -10.44
C ILE A 186 -1.30 7.55 -8.93
N ILE A 187 -1.52 6.32 -8.48
CA ILE A 187 -1.49 5.94 -7.06
C ILE A 187 -0.13 6.32 -6.45
N LEU A 188 0.97 5.91 -7.08
CA LEU A 188 2.31 6.19 -6.59
C LEU A 188 2.63 7.69 -6.60
N SER A 189 2.13 8.45 -7.57
CA SER A 189 2.33 9.91 -7.62
C SER A 189 1.66 10.62 -6.44
N ILE A 190 0.48 10.16 -6.01
CA ILE A 190 -0.22 10.70 -4.84
C ILE A 190 0.52 10.31 -3.56
N VAL A 191 0.90 9.04 -3.42
CA VAL A 191 1.60 8.53 -2.22
C VAL A 191 2.92 9.27 -2.01
N THR A 192 3.75 9.33 -3.05
CA THR A 192 5.10 9.91 -2.96
C THR A 192 5.11 11.42 -2.76
N SER A 193 4.04 12.11 -3.15
CA SER A 193 3.98 13.56 -3.05
C SER A 193 3.11 14.07 -1.90
N GLY A 194 2.31 13.21 -1.27
CA GLY A 194 1.32 13.61 -0.26
C GLY A 194 0.16 14.47 -0.80
N HIS A 195 0.09 14.78 -2.10
CA HIS A 195 -0.90 15.71 -2.66
C HIS A 195 -1.78 15.03 -3.71
N GLY A 196 -3.10 15.05 -3.48
CA GLY A 196 -4.08 14.46 -4.42
C GLY A 196 -4.09 15.13 -5.79
N ALA A 197 -3.70 16.41 -5.89
CA ALA A 197 -3.61 17.13 -7.16
C ALA A 197 -2.56 16.52 -8.13
N ASN A 198 -1.53 15.83 -7.59
CA ASN A 198 -0.53 15.17 -8.43
C ASN A 198 -1.07 13.95 -9.17
N ALA A 199 -2.27 13.48 -8.80
CA ALA A 199 -3.02 12.54 -9.60
C ALA A 199 -3.20 13.03 -11.04
N LEU A 200 -3.29 14.35 -11.27
CA LEU A 200 -3.53 14.98 -12.58
C LEU A 200 -2.25 15.42 -13.31
N ASN A 201 -1.07 15.23 -12.70
CA ASN A 201 0.18 15.81 -13.19
C ASN A 201 1.05 14.78 -13.94
N PRO A 202 1.03 14.75 -15.29
CA PRO A 202 1.78 13.78 -16.06
C PRO A 202 3.30 13.89 -15.89
N LEU A 203 3.82 15.06 -15.47
CA LEU A 203 5.25 15.21 -15.18
C LEU A 203 5.66 14.40 -13.96
N VAL A 204 4.79 14.33 -12.93
CA VAL A 204 5.04 13.49 -11.74
C VAL A 204 4.95 12.02 -12.12
N TRP A 205 4.01 11.66 -13.00
CA TRP A 205 3.90 10.29 -13.49
C TRP A 205 5.18 9.84 -14.21
N TRP A 206 5.69 10.70 -15.09
CA TRP A 206 6.95 10.45 -15.80
C TRP A 206 8.12 10.25 -14.83
N LYS A 207 8.23 11.09 -13.78
CA LYS A 207 9.26 10.93 -12.75
C LYS A 207 9.17 9.56 -12.06
N VAL A 208 7.97 9.12 -11.67
CA VAL A 208 7.77 7.80 -11.05
C VAL A 208 8.15 6.68 -12.01
N TYR A 209 7.71 6.74 -13.26
CA TYR A 209 8.02 5.75 -14.29
C TYR A 209 9.52 5.65 -14.58
N SER A 210 10.19 6.80 -14.74
CA SER A 210 11.61 6.87 -15.15
C SER A 210 12.58 6.27 -14.13
N ARG A 211 12.15 6.05 -12.88
CA ARG A 211 13.01 5.48 -11.83
C ARG A 211 13.25 4.00 -11.98
N ALA A 212 12.20 3.26 -12.37
CA ALA A 212 12.27 1.82 -12.48
C ALA A 212 11.57 1.35 -13.78
N PRO A 213 11.98 1.84 -14.95
CA PRO A 213 11.26 1.62 -16.21
C PRO A 213 11.17 0.14 -16.57
N ARG A 214 12.18 -0.66 -16.18
CA ARG A 214 12.19 -2.12 -16.40
C ARG A 214 11.29 -2.89 -15.44
N ARG A 215 10.99 -2.34 -14.25
CA ARG A 215 10.19 -2.99 -13.20
C ARG A 215 8.76 -2.47 -13.14
N TYR A 216 8.48 -1.31 -13.72
CA TYR A 216 7.13 -0.75 -13.78
C TYR A 216 6.14 -1.66 -14.53
N PRO A 217 6.46 -2.28 -15.69
CA PRO A 217 5.55 -3.23 -16.34
C PRO A 217 5.18 -4.43 -15.45
N HIS A 218 6.10 -4.88 -14.61
CA HIS A 218 5.84 -5.94 -13.64
C HIS A 218 4.83 -5.49 -12.57
N LEU A 219 4.95 -4.26 -12.06
CA LEU A 219 3.96 -3.67 -11.15
C LEU A 219 2.58 -3.57 -11.81
N VAL A 220 2.52 -3.09 -13.06
CA VAL A 220 1.26 -3.03 -13.83
C VAL A 220 0.66 -4.42 -13.99
N GLY A 221 1.48 -5.42 -14.34
CA GLY A 221 1.04 -6.82 -14.45
C GLY A 221 0.46 -7.36 -13.14
N LEU A 222 1.12 -7.13 -12.02
CA LEU A 222 0.61 -7.50 -10.68
C LEU A 222 -0.68 -6.75 -10.32
N PHE A 223 -0.78 -5.47 -10.66
CA PHE A 223 -1.98 -4.67 -10.42
C PHE A 223 -3.18 -5.19 -11.23
N ILE A 224 -2.97 -5.50 -12.52
CA ILE A 224 -4.01 -6.07 -13.37
C ILE A 224 -4.41 -7.46 -12.86
N ALA A 225 -3.43 -8.34 -12.58
CA ALA A 225 -3.70 -9.68 -12.10
C ALA A 225 -4.47 -9.68 -10.77
N SER A 226 -4.09 -8.81 -9.82
CA SER A 226 -4.80 -8.66 -8.55
C SER A 226 -6.18 -8.03 -8.72
N SER A 227 -6.35 -7.08 -9.66
CA SER A 227 -7.67 -6.49 -9.97
C SER A 227 -8.61 -7.52 -10.58
N VAL A 228 -8.13 -8.35 -11.49
CA VAL A 228 -8.91 -9.45 -12.09
C VAL A 228 -9.27 -10.49 -11.04
N ALA A 229 -8.30 -10.95 -10.24
CA ALA A 229 -8.54 -11.91 -9.17
C ALA A 229 -9.54 -11.36 -8.14
N GLY A 230 -9.40 -10.09 -7.78
CA GLY A 230 -10.33 -9.40 -6.87
C GLY A 230 -11.73 -9.26 -7.47
N GLY A 231 -11.84 -8.89 -8.74
CA GLY A 231 -13.11 -8.84 -9.46
C GLY A 231 -13.81 -10.20 -9.50
N ILE A 232 -13.07 -11.29 -9.75
CA ILE A 232 -13.59 -12.66 -9.69
C ILE A 232 -14.08 -12.98 -8.27
N LEU A 233 -13.30 -12.68 -7.23
CA LEU A 233 -13.69 -12.92 -5.84
C LEU A 233 -14.97 -12.17 -5.46
N ILE A 234 -15.06 -10.89 -5.81
CA ILE A 234 -16.23 -10.05 -5.55
C ILE A 234 -17.44 -10.61 -6.30
N ALA A 235 -17.30 -10.95 -7.59
CA ALA A 235 -18.38 -11.50 -8.41
C ALA A 235 -18.86 -12.86 -7.89
N LEU A 236 -17.95 -13.76 -7.51
CA LEU A 236 -18.29 -15.04 -6.89
C LEU A 236 -19.01 -14.86 -5.56
N THR A 237 -18.54 -13.93 -4.72
CA THR A 237 -19.18 -13.62 -3.44
C THR A 237 -20.60 -13.10 -3.65
N ALA A 238 -20.78 -12.16 -4.58
CA ALA A 238 -22.08 -11.62 -4.95
C ALA A 238 -23.00 -12.69 -5.58
N PHE A 239 -22.48 -13.58 -6.42
CA PHE A 239 -23.27 -14.64 -7.04
C PHE A 239 -23.72 -15.70 -6.02
N ILE A 240 -22.81 -16.17 -5.17
CA ILE A 240 -23.07 -17.25 -4.21
C ILE A 240 -23.90 -16.77 -3.03
N LEU A 241 -23.79 -15.50 -2.61
CA LEU A 241 -24.37 -15.00 -1.36
C LEU A 241 -25.33 -13.82 -1.56
N GLY A 242 -25.41 -13.25 -2.76
CA GLY A 242 -26.26 -12.08 -3.05
C GLY A 242 -27.75 -12.32 -2.90
N TRP A 243 -28.20 -13.58 -2.91
CA TRP A 243 -29.58 -13.94 -2.59
C TRP A 243 -29.91 -13.80 -1.11
N ILE A 244 -28.92 -13.62 -0.22
CA ILE A 244 -29.09 -13.25 1.19
C ILE A 244 -28.72 -11.75 1.33
N PRO A 245 -29.67 -10.81 1.30
CA PRO A 245 -29.36 -9.38 1.12
C PRO A 245 -28.39 -8.81 2.15
N LEU A 246 -28.55 -9.19 3.43
CA LEU A 246 -27.73 -8.68 4.52
C LEU A 246 -26.36 -9.36 4.59
N ILE A 247 -26.30 -10.69 4.45
CA ILE A 247 -25.04 -11.44 4.56
C ILE A 247 -24.19 -11.26 3.29
N GLY A 248 -24.82 -11.26 2.12
CA GLY A 248 -24.15 -11.09 0.83
C GLY A 248 -23.47 -9.73 0.69
N SER A 249 -24.15 -8.64 1.06
CA SER A 249 -23.56 -7.29 1.02
C SER A 249 -22.41 -7.12 2.01
N LEU A 250 -22.55 -7.67 3.23
CA LEU A 250 -21.48 -7.75 4.22
C LEU A 250 -20.26 -8.48 3.61
N LEU A 251 -20.41 -9.72 3.17
CA LEU A 251 -19.26 -10.49 2.65
C LEU A 251 -18.65 -9.87 1.38
N THR A 252 -19.46 -9.22 0.52
CA THR A 252 -18.96 -8.50 -0.66
C THR A 252 -18.10 -7.29 -0.25
N GLY A 253 -18.53 -6.50 0.74
CA GLY A 253 -17.75 -5.39 1.28
C GLY A 253 -16.44 -5.86 1.93
N GLY A 254 -16.49 -7.01 2.61
CA GLY A 254 -15.29 -7.68 3.14
C GLY A 254 -14.31 -8.07 2.04
N ALA A 255 -14.79 -8.73 0.98
CA ALA A 255 -13.98 -9.11 -0.17
C ALA A 255 -13.34 -7.89 -0.88
N MET A 256 -14.10 -6.82 -1.10
CA MET A 256 -13.59 -5.56 -1.66
C MET A 256 -12.47 -4.98 -0.81
N THR A 257 -12.64 -4.97 0.51
CA THR A 257 -11.64 -4.46 1.46
C THR A 257 -10.38 -5.31 1.46
N THR A 258 -10.51 -6.64 1.44
CA THR A 258 -9.38 -7.57 1.32
C THR A 258 -8.57 -7.30 0.05
N VAL A 259 -9.23 -7.16 -1.11
CA VAL A 259 -8.57 -6.86 -2.38
C VAL A 259 -7.82 -5.54 -2.31
N ALA A 260 -8.43 -4.50 -1.74
CA ALA A 260 -7.81 -3.20 -1.56
C ALA A 260 -6.54 -3.29 -0.67
N ILE A 261 -6.58 -4.03 0.44
CA ILE A 261 -5.42 -4.23 1.32
C ILE A 261 -4.29 -4.99 0.61
N VAL A 262 -4.60 -6.05 -0.13
CA VAL A 262 -3.61 -6.81 -0.90
C VAL A 262 -2.94 -5.90 -1.93
N GLN A 263 -3.73 -5.15 -2.70
CA GLN A 263 -3.20 -4.22 -3.70
C GLN A 263 -2.33 -3.13 -3.08
N ALA A 264 -2.82 -2.48 -2.01
CA ALA A 264 -2.05 -1.48 -1.29
C ALA A 264 -0.73 -2.03 -0.75
N SER A 265 -0.74 -3.28 -0.25
CA SER A 265 0.47 -3.94 0.22
C SER A 265 1.46 -4.18 -0.93
N LEU A 266 1.00 -4.63 -2.10
CA LEU A 266 1.86 -4.78 -3.29
C LEU A 266 2.53 -3.46 -3.69
N PHE A 267 1.77 -2.36 -3.69
CA PHE A 267 2.31 -1.03 -3.95
C PHE A 267 3.33 -0.60 -2.89
N GLY A 268 3.06 -0.86 -1.61
CA GLY A 268 4.00 -0.55 -0.53
C GLY A 268 5.30 -1.35 -0.65
N HIS A 269 5.23 -2.64 -0.94
CA HIS A 269 6.43 -3.46 -1.17
C HIS A 269 7.24 -2.97 -2.38
N TRP A 270 6.56 -2.55 -3.46
CA TRP A 270 7.23 -1.94 -4.61
C TRP A 270 7.91 -0.62 -4.22
N LEU A 271 7.23 0.24 -3.45
CA LEU A 271 7.76 1.51 -2.96
C LEU A 271 8.97 1.30 -2.05
N ARG A 272 8.93 0.30 -1.17
CA ARG A 272 10.05 -0.06 -0.29
C ARG A 272 11.32 -0.43 -1.08
N ARG A 273 11.16 -1.10 -2.23
CA ARG A 273 12.28 -1.54 -3.07
C ARG A 273 12.80 -0.48 -4.03
N TYR A 274 11.91 0.31 -4.60
CA TYR A 274 12.19 1.15 -5.78
C TYR A 274 11.76 2.62 -5.62
N GLY A 275 11.08 2.95 -4.53
CA GLY A 275 10.56 4.29 -4.24
C GLY A 275 11.60 5.22 -3.61
N TRP A 276 11.20 6.49 -3.47
CA TRP A 276 11.94 7.53 -2.74
C TRP A 276 12.07 7.15 -1.24
N PRO A 277 13.13 7.56 -0.52
CA PRO A 277 12.92 7.89 0.90
C PRO A 277 11.83 8.96 0.93
N PHE A 278 10.79 8.79 1.74
CA PHE A 278 9.76 9.81 1.89
C PHE A 278 10.47 11.11 2.25
N ASP A 279 10.44 12.10 1.35
CA ASP A 279 10.91 13.46 1.66
C ASP A 279 9.84 14.02 2.61
N VAL A 280 9.97 13.68 3.90
CA VAL A 280 9.21 14.26 5.00
C VAL A 280 9.91 15.58 5.31
N ASP A 281 9.57 16.61 4.55
CA ASP A 281 9.83 18.00 4.95
C ASP A 281 8.94 18.39 6.15
#